data_AF-A0A832D373-F1
#
_entry.id   AF-A0A832D373-F1
#
_cell.length_a   1.000
_cell.length_b   1.000
_cell.length_c   1.000
_cell.angle_alpha   90.00
_cell.angle_beta   90.00
_cell.angle_gamma   90.00
#
_symmetry.space_group_name_H-M   'P 1'
#
loop_
_entity.id
_entity.type
_entity.pdbx_description
1 polymer ?
#
loop_
_entity_poly.entity_id
_entity_poly.type
_entity_poly.pdbx_seq_one_letter_code
_entity_poly.pdbx_strand_id
1 'polypeptide(L)' 'MRIDHIGIAVKNLEDAIKTFEALGFKVKGIEEVKEQKVKVAMLPVGESKIELLEATA' A
#
# COMPACT_ATOMS: atom_id res chain seq x y z
N MET A 1 7.73 12.77 17.67
CA MET A 1 6.57 12.58 16.79
C MET A 1 7.10 12.08 15.45
N ARG A 2 6.62 10.93 14.96
CA ARG A 2 7.15 10.25 13.78
C ARG A 2 5.99 9.76 12.93
N ILE A 3 6.14 9.76 11.61
CA ILE A 3 5.10 9.30 10.68
C ILE A 3 5.08 7.77 10.71
N ASP A 4 3.92 7.17 10.98
CA ASP A 4 3.73 5.72 10.89
C ASP A 4 3.69 5.29 9.42
N HIS A 5 2.79 5.89 8.64
CA HIS A 5 2.62 5.56 7.23
C HIS A 5 2.13 6.74 6.38
N ILE A 6 2.25 6.60 5.06
CA ILE A 6 1.62 7.45 4.05
C ILE A 6 0.72 6.56 3.19
N GLY A 7 -0.59 6.85 3.19
CA GLY A 7 -1.57 6.20 2.34
C GLY A 7 -1.64 6.85 0.95
N ILE A 8 -1.66 6.03 -0.11
CA ILE A 8 -1.82 6.46 -1.50
C ILE A 8 -3.00 5.69 -2.10
N ALA A 9 -4.08 6.41 -2.42
CA ALA A 9 -5.21 5.82 -3.13
C ALA A 9 -4.83 5.52 -4.59
N VAL A 10 -5.09 4.31 -5.03
CA VAL A 10 -4.79 3.83 -6.38
C VAL A 10 -6.03 3.19 -7.01
N LYS A 11 -6.13 3.26 -8.34
CA LYS A 11 -7.24 2.65 -9.09
C LYS A 11 -7.12 1.15 -9.24
N ASN A 12 -5.87 0.66 -9.38
CA ASN A 12 -5.56 -0.75 -9.48
C ASN A 12 -4.35 -1.06 -8.59
N LEU A 13 -4.51 -1.99 -7.64
CA LEU A 13 -3.47 -2.29 -6.66
C LEU A 13 -2.29 -3.03 -7.30
N GLU A 14 -2.55 -3.94 -8.23
CA GLU A 14 -1.52 -4.75 -8.88
C GLU A 14 -0.59 -3.90 -9.75
N ASP A 15 -1.13 -2.97 -10.52
CA ASP A 15 -0.33 -2.05 -11.35
C ASP A 15 0.46 -1.05 -10.50
N ALA A 16 -0.12 -0.58 -9.39
CA ALA A 16 0.59 0.26 -8.43
C ALA A 16 1.75 -0.51 -7.80
N ILE A 17 1.54 -1.76 -7.36
CA ILE A 17 2.60 -2.62 -6.82
C ILE A 17 3.75 -2.74 -7.81
N LYS A 18 3.47 -3.11 -9.08
CA LYS A 18 4.52 -3.23 -10.12
C LYS A 18 5.32 -1.95 -10.29
N THR A 19 4.65 -0.80 -10.25
CA THR A 19 5.29 0.52 -10.36
C THR A 19 6.25 0.76 -9.20
N PHE A 20 5.83 0.48 -7.96
CA PHE A 20 6.67 0.69 -6.79
C PHE A 20 7.79 -0.37 -6.67
N GLU A 21 7.56 -1.61 -7.08
CA GLU A 21 8.61 -2.63 -7.17
C GLU A 21 9.69 -2.24 -8.19
N ALA A 22 9.31 -1.65 -9.33
CA ALA A 22 10.27 -1.10 -10.31
C ALA A 22 11.11 0.06 -9.75
N LEU A 23 10.61 0.78 -8.75
CA LEU A 23 11.34 1.82 -8.01
C LEU A 23 12.19 1.26 -6.87
N GLY A 24 12.19 -0.06 -6.66
CA GLY A 24 13.00 -0.74 -5.64
C GLY A 24 12.32 -0.94 -4.29
N PHE A 25 11.02 -0.63 -4.17
CA PHE A 25 10.26 -0.97 -2.97
C PHE A 25 9.94 -2.47 -2.94
N LYS A 26 9.66 -2.98 -1.74
CA LYS A 26 9.22 -4.36 -1.53
C LYS A 26 7.84 -4.38 -0.94
N VAL A 27 6.97 -5.24 -1.43
CA VAL A 27 5.67 -5.49 -0.80
C VAL A 27 5.85 -6.47 0.34
N LYS A 28 5.50 -6.07 1.56
CA LYS A 28 5.51 -6.93 2.75
C LYS A 28 4.30 -7.86 2.77
N GLY A 29 3.16 -7.37 2.32
CA GLY A 29 1.91 -8.11 2.30
C GLY A 29 0.76 -7.28 1.78
N ILE A 30 -0.33 -7.96 1.43
CA ILE A 30 -1.58 -7.37 0.99
C ILE A 30 -2.68 -7.86 1.92
N GLU A 31 -3.50 -6.94 2.42
CA GLU A 31 -4.63 -7.24 3.31
C GLU A 31 -5.89 -6.57 2.80
N GLU A 32 -7.04 -7.23 2.95
CA GLU A 32 -8.36 -6.64 2.67
C GLU A 32 -9.02 -6.22 3.98
N VAL A 33 -9.25 -4.93 4.15
CA VAL A 33 -9.91 -4.34 5.31
C VAL A 33 -11.39 -4.17 4.96
N LYS A 34 -12.17 -5.24 5.15
CA LYS A 34 -13.59 -5.32 4.73
C LYS A 34 -14.46 -4.19 5.28
N GLU A 35 -14.25 -3.80 6.54
CA GLU A 35 -15.02 -2.73 7.18
C GLU A 35 -14.82 -1.37 6.50
N GLN A 36 -13.65 -1.17 5.89
CA GLN A 36 -13.29 0.05 5.18
C GLN A 36 -13.44 -0.07 3.66
N LYS A 37 -13.84 -1.26 3.14
CA LYS A 37 -13.94 -1.56 1.71
C LYS A 37 -12.68 -1.19 0.94
N VAL A 38 -11.52 -1.58 1.46
CA VAL A 38 -10.23 -1.34 0.82
C VAL A 38 -9.35 -2.58 0.86
N LYS A 39 -8.54 -2.74 -0.18
CA LYS A 39 -7.41 -3.64 -0.23
C LYS A 39 -6.13 -2.82 -0.14
N VAL A 40 -5.23 -3.21 0.76
CA VAL A 40 -4.05 -2.42 1.12
C VAL A 40 -2.78 -3.24 0.89
N ALA A 41 -1.84 -2.71 0.11
CA ALA A 41 -0.49 -3.24 0.02
C ALA A 41 0.46 -2.43 0.90
N MET A 42 1.22 -3.10 1.77
CA MET A 42 2.15 -2.46 2.70
C MET A 42 3.58 -2.53 2.19
N LEU A 43 4.22 -1.37 2.02
CA LEU A 43 5.58 -1.22 1.51
C LEU A 43 6.46 -0.57 2.59
N PRO A 44 7.28 -1.32 3.35
CA PRO A 44 8.12 -0.77 4.41
C PRO A 44 9.23 0.14 3.84
N VAL A 45 9.49 1.26 4.53
CA VAL A 45 10.50 2.28 4.19
C VAL A 45 11.16 2.77 5.48
N GLY A 46 12.32 2.21 5.81
CA GLY A 46 12.99 2.50 7.09
C GLY A 46 12.08 2.12 8.27
N GLU A 47 11.71 3.13 9.07
CA GLU A 47 10.82 2.97 10.24
C GLU A 47 9.36 3.39 9.96
N SER A 48 9.05 3.71 8.70
CA SER A 48 7.69 4.05 8.23
C SER A 48 7.25 3.09 7.12
N LYS A 49 6.05 3.25 6.57
CA LYS A 49 5.54 2.47 5.44
C LYS A 49 4.72 3.31 4.47
N ILE A 50 4.70 2.88 3.22
CA ILE A 50 3.74 3.35 2.22
C ILE A 50 2.62 2.31 2.17
N GLU A 51 1.38 2.76 2.15
CA GLU A 51 0.20 1.92 2.02
C GLU A 51 -0.50 2.28 0.72
N LEU A 52 -0.54 1.35 -0.23
CA LEU A 52 -1.28 1.52 -1.49
C LEU A 52 -2.70 1.00 -1.25
N LEU A 53 -3.72 1.86 -1.42
CA LEU A 53 -5.12 1.52 -1.12
C LEU A 53 -5.95 1.49 -2.40
N GLU A 54 -6.54 0.34 -2.70
CA GLU A 54 -7.53 0.15 -3.77
C GLU A 54 -8.91 -0.04 -3.13
N ALA A 55 -9.92 0.67 -3.63
CA ALA A 55 -11.30 0.50 -3.17
C ALA A 55 -11.87 -0.84 -3.63
N THR A 56 -12.54 -1.56 -2.73
CA THR A 56 -13.30 -2.77 -3.02
C THR A 56 -14.80 -2.45 -3.08
N ALA A 57 -15.59 -3.39 -3.62
CA ALA A 57 -17.06 -3.29 -3.67
C ALA A 57 -17.71 -3.28 -2.26
#